data_AF-A0A848FWB8-F1
#
_entry.id   AF-A0A848FWB8-F1
#
_cell.length_a   1.000
_cell.length_b   1.000
_cell.length_c   1.000
_cell.angle_alpha   90.00
_cell.angle_beta   90.00
_cell.angle_gamma   90.00
#
_symmetry.space_group_name_H-M   'P 1'
#
loop_
_entity.id
_entity.type
_entity.pdbx_description
1 polymer ?
#
loop_
_entity_poly.entity_id
_entity_poly.type
_entity_poly.pdbx_seq_one_letter_code
_entity_poly.pdbx_strand_id
1 'polypeptide(L)'
;MKYSFVYLAGFFFCLLTACKKDRLQVYDDEASGNSIYFPLAESTNQLSYSFGYDKSAVTQTTLRVVIRAIGAPKDFDRPYKLVIADSSTMKKEVDYKILNTETSIRKGKVADTILIQLNRTPVLKTAPVFLYLQLQPNEHFENNMLTRTVITAGTVTEYHFNRLQISSDDIAGPPPFWMEKSPYYSWTFNYLGTFSSLKFQLLINRFNLKVEEVVSPNWFTTGGNYYRLSGWGFGMQAWLNRMEAENNTVYEADGVTKMKMGAGVQ
;
A
#
# COMPACT_ATOMS: atom_id res chain seq x y z
N MET A 1 -53.74 62.17 -12.40
CA MET A 1 -52.64 61.66 -11.53
C MET A 1 -53.14 60.57 -10.57
N LYS A 2 -53.81 59.50 -11.04
CA LYS A 2 -54.36 58.45 -10.15
C LYS A 2 -53.91 57.02 -10.45
N TYR A 3 -53.21 56.77 -11.56
CA TYR A 3 -52.75 55.43 -11.94
C TYR A 3 -51.27 55.17 -11.62
N SER A 4 -50.49 56.19 -11.27
CA SER A 4 -49.05 56.04 -11.00
C SER A 4 -48.75 55.47 -9.61
N PHE A 5 -49.66 55.65 -8.64
CA PHE A 5 -49.51 55.09 -7.28
C PHE A 5 -49.87 53.61 -7.15
N VAL A 6 -50.63 53.05 -8.12
CA VAL A 6 -51.06 51.64 -8.07
C VAL A 6 -49.92 50.69 -8.48
N TYR A 7 -49.05 51.10 -9.41
CA TYR A 7 -47.89 50.31 -9.81
C TYR A 7 -46.77 50.31 -8.76
N LEU A 8 -46.64 51.38 -7.98
CA LEU A 8 -45.65 51.49 -6.90
C LEU A 8 -46.01 50.60 -5.69
N ALA A 9 -47.32 50.43 -5.42
CA ALA A 9 -47.82 49.53 -4.37
C ALA A 9 -47.71 48.05 -4.75
N GLY A 10 -47.86 47.71 -6.05
CA GLY A 10 -47.68 46.34 -6.54
C GLY A 10 -46.22 45.87 -6.52
N PHE A 11 -45.27 46.77 -6.80
CA PHE A 11 -43.84 46.44 -6.77
C PHE A 11 -43.30 46.23 -5.34
N PHE A 12 -43.89 46.90 -4.34
CA PHE A 12 -43.51 46.74 -2.94
C PHE A 12 -43.98 45.40 -2.34
N PHE A 13 -45.07 44.81 -2.86
CA PHE A 13 -45.58 43.52 -2.37
C PHE A 13 -44.77 42.31 -2.89
N CYS A 14 -44.06 42.45 -4.01
CA CYS A 14 -43.19 41.39 -4.55
C CYS A 14 -41.83 41.26 -3.82
N LEU A 15 -41.47 42.20 -2.94
CA LEU A 15 -40.19 42.17 -2.22
C LEU A 15 -40.24 41.38 -0.89
N LEU A 16 -41.42 40.88 -0.49
CA LEU A 16 -41.58 40.10 0.75
C LEU A 16 -41.55 38.58 0.54
N THR A 17 -41.40 38.10 -0.69
CA THR A 17 -41.12 36.69 -0.98
C THR A 17 -39.61 36.43 -0.84
N ALA A 18 -39.08 36.70 0.36
CA ALA A 18 -37.77 36.20 0.73
C ALA A 18 -37.81 34.67 0.65
N CYS A 19 -37.13 34.09 -0.34
CA CYS A 19 -36.82 32.67 -0.38
C CYS A 19 -36.33 32.28 1.02
N LYS A 20 -37.10 31.45 1.73
CA LYS A 20 -36.62 30.81 2.95
C LYS A 20 -35.36 30.05 2.52
N LYS A 21 -34.18 30.57 2.86
CA LYS A 21 -32.95 29.80 2.76
C LYS A 21 -33.16 28.60 3.66
N ASP A 22 -33.29 27.43 3.07
CA ASP A 22 -33.21 26.18 3.81
C ASP A 22 -31.93 26.25 4.63
N ARG A 23 -32.08 26.07 5.94
CA ARG A 23 -30.93 26.02 6.83
C ARG A 23 -30.03 24.91 6.30
N LEU A 24 -28.74 25.21 6.14
CA LEU A 24 -27.73 24.19 5.87
C LEU A 24 -27.99 23.04 6.85
N GLN A 25 -28.32 21.86 6.33
CA GLN A 25 -28.40 20.67 7.15
C GLN A 25 -27.03 20.49 7.80
N VAL A 26 -26.98 20.78 9.11
CA VAL A 26 -25.81 20.47 9.92
C VAL A 26 -25.68 18.96 9.91
N TYR A 27 -24.45 18.47 9.77
CA TYR A 27 -24.16 17.05 9.77
C TYR A 27 -24.85 16.35 10.95
N ASP A 28 -25.68 15.37 10.65
CA ASP A 28 -26.43 14.60 11.63
C ASP A 28 -25.65 13.33 11.98
N ASP A 29 -25.02 13.37 13.16
CA ASP A 29 -24.25 12.25 13.72
C ASP A 29 -25.11 10.97 13.82
N GLU A 30 -26.40 11.08 14.15
CA GLU A 30 -27.31 9.93 14.29
C GLU A 30 -27.67 9.35 12.91
N ALA A 31 -27.95 10.20 11.92
CA ALA A 31 -28.21 9.76 10.55
C ALA A 31 -27.00 9.06 9.88
N SER A 32 -25.77 9.32 10.36
CA SER A 32 -24.55 8.67 9.86
C SER A 32 -24.32 7.25 10.39
N GLY A 33 -25.12 6.82 11.38
CA GLY A 33 -25.03 5.51 12.03
C GLY A 33 -23.71 5.26 12.77
N ASN A 34 -22.97 6.33 13.13
CA ASN A 34 -21.61 6.25 13.67
C ASN A 34 -20.77 5.20 12.92
N SER A 35 -20.52 5.37 11.62
CA SER A 35 -19.78 4.35 10.86
C SER A 35 -18.28 4.39 11.16
N ILE A 36 -17.59 3.26 11.00
CA ILE A 36 -16.11 3.20 11.01
C ILE A 36 -15.56 2.65 9.70
N TYR A 37 -14.40 3.13 9.30
CA TYR A 37 -13.83 2.79 8.01
C TYR A 37 -12.30 2.82 8.00
N PHE A 38 -11.71 2.16 7.00
CA PHE A 38 -10.30 2.29 6.66
C PHE A 38 -10.12 3.49 5.71
N PRO A 39 -9.43 4.58 6.07
CA PRO A 39 -9.27 5.73 5.17
C PRO A 39 -8.55 5.39 3.86
N LEU A 40 -7.65 4.39 3.89
CA LEU A 40 -6.97 3.91 2.68
C LEU A 40 -7.93 3.37 1.61
N ALA A 41 -9.13 2.97 2.03
CA ALA A 41 -10.21 2.54 1.15
C ALA A 41 -10.69 3.60 0.16
N GLU A 42 -10.46 4.87 0.46
CA GLU A 42 -10.81 5.98 -0.43
C GLU A 42 -9.96 5.98 -1.71
N SER A 43 -8.78 5.35 -1.68
CA SER A 43 -7.81 5.32 -2.78
C SER A 43 -7.69 3.94 -3.43
N THR A 44 -7.27 2.93 -2.68
CA THR A 44 -6.87 1.63 -3.24
C THR A 44 -7.49 0.43 -2.55
N ASN A 45 -7.99 0.58 -1.31
CA ASN A 45 -8.43 -0.54 -0.47
C ASN A 45 -7.36 -1.63 -0.25
N GLN A 46 -6.10 -1.31 -0.55
CA GLN A 46 -5.00 -2.25 -0.55
C GLN A 46 -3.74 -1.61 0.02
N LEU A 47 -3.09 -2.35 0.90
CA LEU A 47 -1.75 -2.08 1.40
C LEU A 47 -0.84 -3.22 0.97
N SER A 48 0.30 -2.91 0.36
CA SER A 48 1.25 -3.93 -0.10
C SER A 48 2.63 -3.69 0.52
N TYR A 49 3.27 -4.76 0.98
CA TYR A 49 4.65 -4.73 1.45
C TYR A 49 5.44 -5.89 0.84
N SER A 50 6.63 -5.63 0.33
CA SER A 50 7.50 -6.68 -0.21
C SER A 50 8.86 -6.63 0.47
N PHE A 51 9.23 -7.73 1.12
CA PHE A 51 10.58 -7.93 1.63
C PHE A 51 11.62 -8.13 0.51
N GLY A 52 11.16 -8.31 -0.73
CA GLY A 52 12.02 -8.45 -1.91
C GLY A 52 12.86 -7.19 -2.18
N TYR A 53 12.53 -6.07 -1.56
CA TYR A 53 13.31 -4.83 -1.62
C TYR A 53 14.08 -4.55 -0.31
N ASP A 54 13.98 -5.42 0.69
CA ASP A 54 14.71 -5.29 1.94
C ASP A 54 15.99 -6.11 1.94
N LYS A 55 16.94 -5.73 2.80
CA LYS A 55 18.11 -6.56 3.12
C LYS A 55 17.66 -7.86 3.79
N SER A 56 18.43 -8.93 3.63
CA SER A 56 18.11 -10.26 4.18
C SER A 56 18.03 -10.28 5.71
N ALA A 57 18.73 -9.36 6.39
CA ALA A 57 18.67 -9.19 7.83
C ALA A 57 17.32 -8.65 8.35
N VAL A 58 16.50 -8.06 7.47
CA VAL A 58 15.13 -7.64 7.82
C VAL A 58 14.24 -8.87 7.75
N THR A 59 13.79 -9.33 8.93
CA THR A 59 12.95 -10.51 9.10
C THR A 59 11.51 -10.19 9.45
N GLN A 60 11.21 -8.94 9.77
CA GLN A 60 9.88 -8.47 10.14
C GLN A 60 9.73 -6.98 9.88
N THR A 61 8.49 -6.53 9.67
CA THR A 61 8.13 -5.12 9.59
C THR A 61 6.81 -4.88 10.32
N THR A 62 6.51 -3.63 10.69
CA THR A 62 5.23 -3.28 11.33
C THR A 62 4.47 -2.27 10.48
N LEU A 63 3.30 -2.68 10.01
CA LEU A 63 2.35 -1.84 9.29
C LEU A 63 1.43 -1.12 10.27
N ARG A 64 1.14 0.14 9.97
CA ARG A 64 0.21 0.98 10.74
C ARG A 64 -1.08 1.14 9.96
N VAL A 65 -2.14 0.50 10.40
CA VAL A 65 -3.46 0.55 9.76
C VAL A 65 -4.35 1.51 10.55
N VAL A 66 -4.68 2.65 9.94
CA VAL A 66 -5.56 3.65 10.55
C VAL A 66 -7.01 3.27 10.33
N ILE A 67 -7.83 3.41 11.37
CA ILE A 67 -9.30 3.31 11.32
C ILE A 67 -9.86 4.64 11.78
N ARG A 68 -10.91 5.12 11.11
CA ARG A 68 -11.61 6.36 11.46
C ARG A 68 -13.07 6.11 11.76
N ALA A 69 -13.61 6.85 12.72
CA ALA A 69 -15.03 6.97 12.96
C ALA A 69 -15.56 8.23 12.27
N ILE A 70 -16.75 8.12 11.67
CA ILE A 70 -17.47 9.28 11.13
C ILE A 70 -18.21 9.97 12.29
N GLY A 71 -18.33 11.30 12.20
CA GLY A 71 -19.01 12.13 13.20
C GLY A 71 -18.10 12.70 14.27
N ALA A 72 -18.69 13.40 15.23
CA ALA A 72 -17.96 14.08 16.29
C ALA A 72 -17.30 13.08 17.27
N PRO A 73 -16.17 13.46 17.93
CA PRO A 73 -15.61 12.67 19.02
C PRO A 73 -16.64 12.49 20.14
N LYS A 74 -16.69 11.29 20.73
CA LYS A 74 -17.53 11.00 21.90
C LYS A 74 -16.71 11.07 23.19
N ASP A 75 -17.38 11.24 24.32
CA ASP A 75 -16.77 11.38 25.65
C ASP A 75 -16.57 10.04 26.39
N PHE A 76 -16.69 8.92 25.66
CA PHE A 76 -16.40 7.55 26.11
C PHE A 76 -15.62 6.78 25.03
N ASP A 77 -14.94 5.70 25.44
CA ASP A 77 -14.25 4.79 24.53
C ASP A 77 -15.26 3.96 23.73
N ARG A 78 -15.03 3.82 22.42
CA ARG A 78 -15.89 3.05 21.53
C ARG A 78 -15.13 1.85 20.95
N PRO A 79 -15.18 0.67 21.61
CA PRO A 79 -14.64 -0.57 21.07
C PRO A 79 -15.25 -0.87 19.70
N TYR A 80 -14.41 -1.36 18.77
CA TYR A 80 -14.87 -1.80 17.46
C TYR A 80 -14.50 -3.25 17.21
N LYS A 81 -15.29 -3.89 16.33
CA LYS A 81 -15.10 -5.28 15.95
C LYS A 81 -14.32 -5.38 14.63
N LEU A 82 -13.05 -5.76 14.74
CA LEU A 82 -12.22 -6.16 13.61
C LEU A 82 -12.25 -7.69 13.45
N VAL A 83 -12.57 -8.15 12.24
CA VAL A 83 -12.53 -9.57 11.87
C VAL A 83 -11.51 -9.80 10.75
N ILE A 84 -10.81 -10.92 10.82
CA ILE A 84 -9.99 -11.43 9.72
C ILE A 84 -10.85 -12.38 8.91
N ALA A 85 -10.98 -12.14 7.60
CA ALA A 85 -11.80 -13.02 6.76
C ALA A 85 -11.11 -14.37 6.52
N ASP A 86 -11.90 -15.44 6.47
CA ASP A 86 -11.42 -16.82 6.23
C ASP A 86 -10.72 -16.99 4.86
N SER A 87 -10.95 -16.07 3.92
CA SER A 87 -10.26 -16.01 2.64
C SER A 87 -8.81 -15.53 2.73
N SER A 88 -8.34 -15.15 3.92
CA SER A 88 -6.95 -14.76 4.16
C SER A 88 -6.03 -15.98 4.03
N THR A 89 -4.92 -15.80 3.32
CA THR A 89 -3.89 -16.86 3.16
C THR A 89 -2.75 -16.71 4.17
N MET A 90 -2.58 -15.52 4.78
CA MET A 90 -1.64 -15.31 5.87
C MET A 90 -2.09 -16.02 7.15
N LYS A 91 -1.16 -16.73 7.80
CA LYS A 91 -1.38 -17.45 9.06
C LYS A 91 -1.02 -16.58 10.26
N LYS A 92 -1.95 -16.47 11.22
CA LYS A 92 -1.75 -15.72 12.47
C LYS A 92 -0.60 -16.32 13.29
N GLU A 93 0.20 -15.46 13.92
CA GLU A 93 1.44 -15.77 14.66
C GLU A 93 2.57 -16.41 13.83
N VAL A 94 2.35 -16.66 12.53
CA VAL A 94 3.37 -17.19 11.61
C VAL A 94 3.75 -16.10 10.61
N ASP A 95 2.81 -15.67 9.78
CA ASP A 95 3.02 -14.66 8.75
C ASP A 95 2.71 -13.25 9.26
N TYR A 96 1.78 -13.13 10.22
CA TYR A 96 1.44 -11.85 10.83
C TYR A 96 1.05 -11.94 12.30
N LYS A 97 1.15 -10.81 13.01
CA LYS A 97 0.66 -10.62 14.38
C LYS A 97 0.05 -9.24 14.55
N ILE A 98 -1.09 -9.18 15.26
CA ILE A 98 -1.66 -7.90 15.70
C ILE A 98 -1.04 -7.57 17.07
N LEU A 99 -0.35 -6.44 17.18
CA LEU A 99 0.43 -6.10 18.37
C LEU A 99 -0.40 -5.39 19.46
N ASN A 100 -1.42 -4.62 19.07
CA ASN A 100 -2.35 -3.99 20.00
C ASN A 100 -3.69 -4.73 20.01
N THR A 101 -4.02 -5.35 21.14
CA THR A 101 -5.21 -6.19 21.31
C THR A 101 -6.45 -5.41 21.72
N GLU A 102 -6.29 -4.20 22.25
CA GLU A 102 -7.41 -3.32 22.60
C GLU A 102 -7.76 -2.40 21.42
N THR A 103 -8.74 -2.80 20.62
CA THR A 103 -9.23 -2.05 19.46
C THR A 103 -10.38 -1.13 19.85
N SER A 104 -10.13 0.17 19.96
CA SER A 104 -11.14 1.15 20.39
C SER A 104 -10.84 2.56 19.89
N ILE A 105 -11.88 3.24 19.38
CA ILE A 105 -11.81 4.68 19.19
C ILE A 105 -11.93 5.33 20.57
N ARG A 106 -10.79 5.73 21.14
CA ARG A 106 -10.73 6.29 22.50
C ARG A 106 -11.54 7.58 22.65
N LYS A 107 -11.95 7.87 23.88
CA LYS A 107 -12.60 9.11 24.31
C LYS A 107 -11.90 10.33 23.72
N GLY A 108 -12.69 11.25 23.14
CA GLY A 108 -12.20 12.49 22.53
C GLY A 108 -11.41 12.28 21.24
N LYS A 109 -11.39 11.07 20.68
CA LYS A 109 -10.73 10.75 19.40
C LYS A 109 -11.75 10.30 18.35
N VAL A 110 -11.32 10.39 17.10
CA VAL A 110 -12.05 9.94 15.89
C VAL A 110 -11.27 8.91 15.09
N ALA A 111 -10.11 8.47 15.60
CA ALA A 111 -9.27 7.51 14.92
C ALA A 111 -8.56 6.60 15.93
N ASP A 112 -8.28 5.37 15.49
CA ASP A 112 -7.38 4.42 16.13
C ASP A 112 -6.38 3.91 15.09
N THR A 113 -5.31 3.25 15.55
CA THR A 113 -4.28 2.65 14.70
C THR A 113 -3.97 1.23 15.15
N ILE A 114 -4.17 0.27 14.27
CA ILE A 114 -3.78 -1.12 14.47
C ILE A 114 -2.34 -1.31 13.98
N LEU A 115 -1.54 -1.97 14.81
CA LEU A 115 -0.17 -2.34 14.50
C LEU A 115 -0.14 -3.81 14.08
N ILE A 116 0.10 -4.04 12.79
CA ILE A 116 0.19 -5.38 12.21
C ILE A 116 1.64 -5.64 11.88
N GLN A 117 2.27 -6.52 12.65
CA GLN A 117 3.58 -7.06 12.31
C GLN A 117 3.43 -8.08 11.20
N LEU A 118 4.25 -7.97 10.16
CA LEU A 118 4.45 -8.99 9.14
C LEU A 118 5.80 -9.67 9.37
N ASN A 119 5.84 -10.98 9.20
CA ASN A 119 7.05 -11.79 9.32
C ASN A 119 7.50 -12.25 7.93
N ARG A 120 8.80 -12.19 7.67
CA ARG A 120 9.41 -12.65 6.42
C ARG A 120 9.53 -14.18 6.43
N THR A 121 8.46 -14.86 6.06
CA THR A 121 8.40 -16.33 6.06
C THR A 121 8.82 -16.91 4.71
N PRO A 122 9.26 -18.19 4.64
CA PRO A 122 9.70 -18.80 3.38
C PRO A 122 8.62 -18.83 2.28
N VAL A 123 7.33 -18.86 2.64
CA VAL A 123 6.23 -18.86 1.67
C VAL A 123 6.18 -17.57 0.84
N LEU A 124 6.68 -16.46 1.37
CA LEU A 124 6.68 -15.16 0.68
C LEU A 124 7.57 -15.14 -0.57
N LYS A 125 8.53 -16.08 -0.68
CA LYS A 125 9.45 -16.15 -1.82
C LYS A 125 8.81 -16.76 -3.07
N THR A 126 7.66 -17.42 -2.94
CA THR A 126 7.02 -18.14 -4.05
C THR A 126 5.81 -17.42 -4.60
N ALA A 127 5.00 -16.78 -3.74
CA ALA A 127 3.83 -16.03 -4.14
C ALA A 127 3.43 -15.00 -3.06
N PRO A 128 2.72 -13.93 -3.44
CA PRO A 128 2.09 -13.04 -2.46
C PRO A 128 1.03 -13.78 -1.65
N VAL A 129 1.00 -13.49 -0.35
CA VAL A 129 -0.04 -13.91 0.59
C VAL A 129 -0.86 -12.70 1.03
N PHE A 130 -2.08 -12.96 1.49
CA PHE A 130 -3.11 -11.93 1.69
C PHE A 130 -3.72 -12.02 3.09
N LEU A 131 -3.97 -10.87 3.68
CA LEU A 131 -4.73 -10.67 4.90
C LEU A 131 -5.90 -9.73 4.62
N TYR A 132 -7.11 -10.20 4.87
CA TYR A 132 -8.33 -9.44 4.63
C TYR A 132 -8.94 -9.00 5.95
N LEU A 133 -8.87 -7.69 6.21
CA LEU A 133 -9.45 -7.04 7.38
C LEU A 133 -10.88 -6.60 7.08
N GLN A 134 -11.79 -6.82 8.03
CA GLN A 134 -13.18 -6.41 7.93
C GLN A 134 -13.66 -5.74 9.22
N LEU A 135 -14.17 -4.52 9.12
CA LEU A 135 -14.89 -3.87 10.22
C LEU A 135 -16.35 -4.32 10.18
N GLN A 136 -16.80 -4.88 11.31
CA GLN A 136 -18.16 -5.40 11.47
C GLN A 136 -18.98 -4.46 12.34
N PRO A 137 -20.31 -4.35 12.10
CA PRO A 137 -21.19 -3.62 12.99
C PRO A 137 -21.15 -4.15 14.42
N ASN A 138 -21.38 -3.26 15.39
CA ASN A 138 -21.55 -3.58 16.81
C ASN A 138 -22.43 -2.53 17.51
N GLU A 139 -22.51 -2.56 18.83
CA GLU A 139 -23.29 -1.64 19.68
C GLU A 139 -22.86 -0.16 19.58
N HIS A 140 -21.67 0.13 19.02
CA HIS A 140 -21.13 1.48 18.90
C HIS A 140 -21.09 1.99 17.46
N PHE A 141 -21.07 1.09 16.48
CA PHE A 141 -20.88 1.41 15.07
C PHE A 141 -21.84 0.60 14.21
N GLU A 142 -22.80 1.26 13.55
CA GLU A 142 -23.81 0.60 12.71
C GLU A 142 -23.29 0.29 11.30
N ASN A 143 -22.28 1.06 10.84
CA ASN A 143 -21.59 0.78 9.59
C ASN A 143 -22.51 0.93 8.34
N ASN A 144 -23.40 1.92 8.35
CA ASN A 144 -24.35 2.18 7.26
C ASN A 144 -23.72 2.87 6.03
N MET A 145 -22.60 3.57 6.19
CA MET A 145 -21.93 4.33 5.13
C MET A 145 -20.64 3.67 4.65
N LEU A 146 -20.73 2.41 4.23
CA LEU A 146 -19.55 1.62 3.88
C LEU A 146 -19.39 1.30 2.40
N THR A 147 -20.32 1.73 1.55
CA THR A 147 -20.21 1.54 0.11
C THR A 147 -20.31 2.85 -0.66
N ARG A 148 -19.53 2.93 -1.74
CA ARG A 148 -19.69 3.97 -2.77
C ARG A 148 -19.74 3.31 -4.12
N THR A 149 -20.79 3.58 -4.88
CA THR A 149 -20.90 3.14 -6.26
C THR A 149 -20.43 4.24 -7.20
N VAL A 150 -19.48 3.92 -8.08
CA VAL A 150 -18.98 4.83 -9.12
C VAL A 150 -19.25 4.20 -10.47
N ILE A 151 -19.82 4.98 -11.39
CA ILE A 151 -20.04 4.57 -12.77
C ILE A 151 -19.04 5.32 -13.65
N THR A 152 -18.17 4.60 -14.36
CA THR A 152 -17.20 5.19 -15.28
C THR A 152 -17.25 4.45 -16.60
N ALA A 153 -17.57 5.17 -17.69
CA ALA A 153 -17.70 4.59 -19.04
C ALA A 153 -18.59 3.32 -19.09
N GLY A 154 -19.70 3.30 -18.33
CA GLY A 154 -20.61 2.17 -18.25
C GLY A 154 -20.20 1.03 -17.30
N THR A 155 -19.00 1.10 -16.71
CA THR A 155 -18.55 0.15 -15.68
C THR A 155 -19.01 0.62 -14.31
N VAL A 156 -19.77 -0.23 -13.60
CA VAL A 156 -20.19 0.00 -12.22
C VAL A 156 -19.12 -0.59 -11.28
N THR A 157 -18.52 0.25 -10.45
CA THR A 157 -17.55 -0.17 -9.42
C THR A 157 -18.10 0.15 -8.04
N GLU A 158 -18.14 -0.85 -7.16
CA GLU A 158 -18.51 -0.68 -5.76
C GLU A 158 -17.25 -0.66 -4.87
N TYR A 159 -17.09 0.40 -4.10
CA TYR A 159 -15.99 0.56 -3.14
C TYR A 159 -16.51 0.25 -1.75
N HIS A 160 -15.89 -0.70 -1.05
CA HIS A 160 -16.20 -1.02 0.35
C HIS A 160 -15.19 -0.36 1.30
N PHE A 161 -15.63 0.52 2.19
CA PHE A 161 -14.74 1.24 3.12
C PHE A 161 -14.45 0.49 4.43
N ASN A 162 -15.19 -0.58 4.71
CA ASN A 162 -14.96 -1.45 5.87
C ASN A 162 -14.05 -2.64 5.59
N ARG A 163 -13.47 -2.74 4.40
CA ARG A 163 -12.58 -3.84 4.01
C ARG A 163 -11.21 -3.29 3.68
N LEU A 164 -10.17 -4.00 4.08
CA LEU A 164 -8.81 -3.68 3.66
C LEU A 164 -8.07 -4.97 3.34
N GLN A 165 -7.47 -5.03 2.16
CA GLN A 165 -6.53 -6.09 1.80
C GLN A 165 -5.12 -5.65 2.17
N ILE A 166 -4.38 -6.51 2.87
CA ILE A 166 -2.94 -6.39 3.02
C ILE A 166 -2.31 -7.54 2.25
N SER A 167 -1.40 -7.25 1.32
CA SER A 167 -0.60 -8.27 0.62
C SER A 167 0.86 -8.18 1.01
N SER A 168 1.50 -9.33 1.18
CA SER A 168 2.93 -9.41 1.41
C SER A 168 3.60 -10.48 0.55
N ASP A 169 4.80 -10.19 0.08
CA ASP A 169 5.70 -11.15 -0.57
C ASP A 169 7.17 -10.85 -0.22
N ASP A 170 8.07 -11.66 -0.76
CA ASP A 170 9.51 -11.49 -0.74
C ASP A 170 10.05 -11.60 -2.19
N ILE A 171 9.36 -10.93 -3.11
CA ILE A 171 9.61 -11.03 -4.56
C ILE A 171 9.89 -9.63 -5.09
N ALA A 172 11.15 -9.37 -5.39
CA ALA A 172 11.56 -8.14 -6.04
C ALA A 172 11.22 -8.19 -7.53
N GLY A 173 10.55 -7.18 -8.06
CA GLY A 173 10.54 -6.89 -9.49
C GLY A 173 11.81 -6.13 -9.93
N PRO A 174 12.14 -6.13 -11.24
CA PRO A 174 13.31 -5.45 -11.76
C PRO A 174 13.25 -3.94 -11.52
N PRO A 175 14.35 -3.31 -11.03
CA PRO A 175 14.48 -1.87 -11.02
C PRO A 175 14.34 -1.27 -12.43
N PRO A 176 14.00 0.02 -12.58
CA PRO A 176 13.72 0.62 -13.88
C PRO A 176 14.83 0.47 -14.94
N PHE A 177 16.10 0.45 -14.53
CA PHE A 177 17.24 0.26 -15.43
C PHE A 177 17.45 -1.19 -15.88
N TRP A 178 16.81 -2.16 -15.22
CA TRP A 178 16.94 -3.60 -15.47
C TRP A 178 15.68 -4.22 -16.08
N MET A 179 14.63 -3.43 -16.28
CA MET A 179 13.47 -3.85 -17.07
C MET A 179 13.86 -4.02 -18.55
N GLU A 180 13.36 -5.05 -19.23
CA GLU A 180 13.63 -5.28 -20.66
C GLU A 180 13.31 -4.08 -21.56
N LYS A 181 12.20 -3.38 -21.25
CA LYS A 181 11.77 -2.17 -21.95
C LYS A 181 12.59 -0.92 -21.63
N SER A 182 13.58 -1.00 -20.74
CA SER A 182 14.39 0.13 -20.34
C SER A 182 15.32 0.56 -21.48
N PRO A 183 15.52 1.86 -21.74
CA PRO A 183 16.52 2.32 -22.70
C PRO A 183 17.95 1.92 -22.30
N TYR A 184 18.17 1.56 -21.04
CA TYR A 184 19.46 1.13 -20.50
C TYR A 184 19.60 -0.39 -20.44
N TYR A 185 18.58 -1.15 -20.88
CA TYR A 185 18.54 -2.60 -20.69
C TYR A 185 19.74 -3.30 -21.31
N SER A 186 20.15 -2.94 -22.53
CA SER A 186 21.31 -3.58 -23.18
C SER A 186 22.60 -3.45 -22.36
N TRP A 187 22.83 -2.28 -21.75
CA TRP A 187 23.97 -2.06 -20.87
C TRP A 187 23.82 -2.89 -19.58
N THR A 188 22.65 -2.78 -18.93
CA THR A 188 22.38 -3.53 -17.70
C THR A 188 22.50 -5.04 -17.89
N PHE A 189 21.90 -5.57 -18.95
CA PHE A 189 21.95 -6.98 -19.32
C PHE A 189 23.37 -7.45 -19.61
N ASN A 190 24.20 -6.62 -20.27
CA ASN A 190 25.60 -6.96 -20.54
C ASN A 190 26.42 -7.18 -19.25
N TYR A 191 26.13 -6.46 -18.17
CA TYR A 191 26.88 -6.59 -16.91
C TYR A 191 26.19 -7.46 -15.87
N LEU A 192 24.87 -7.45 -15.78
CA LEU A 192 24.11 -8.14 -14.74
C LEU A 192 23.37 -9.40 -15.24
N GLY A 193 23.21 -9.55 -16.55
CA GLY A 193 22.45 -10.62 -17.18
C GLY A 193 20.94 -10.47 -16.96
N THR A 194 20.21 -11.59 -17.14
CA THR A 194 18.77 -11.64 -16.85
C THR A 194 18.51 -11.36 -15.38
N PHE A 195 17.51 -10.52 -15.11
CA PHE A 195 17.06 -10.23 -13.76
C PHE A 195 16.46 -11.48 -13.10
N SER A 196 16.80 -11.68 -11.84
CA SER A 196 16.05 -12.55 -10.92
C SER A 196 15.98 -11.86 -9.56
N SER A 197 14.89 -12.07 -8.81
CA SER A 197 14.75 -11.48 -7.47
C SER A 197 15.87 -11.93 -6.53
N LEU A 198 16.33 -13.19 -6.69
CA LEU A 198 17.46 -13.74 -5.95
C LEU A 198 18.76 -12.99 -6.25
N LYS A 199 19.07 -12.74 -7.53
CA LYS A 199 20.27 -12.01 -7.94
C LYS A 199 20.23 -10.57 -7.44
N PHE A 200 19.08 -9.92 -7.51
CA PHE A 200 18.92 -8.57 -6.99
C PHE A 200 19.07 -8.51 -5.46
N GLN A 201 18.49 -9.46 -4.74
CA GLN A 201 18.69 -9.61 -3.30
C GLN A 201 20.18 -9.81 -2.95
N LEU A 202 20.91 -10.64 -3.69
CA LEU A 202 22.34 -10.80 -3.47
C LEU A 202 23.11 -9.49 -3.71
N LEU A 203 22.76 -8.72 -4.75
CA LEU A 203 23.36 -7.40 -4.99
C LEU A 203 23.08 -6.44 -3.84
N ILE A 204 21.82 -6.35 -3.37
CA ILE A 204 21.41 -5.50 -2.24
C ILE A 204 22.27 -5.79 -1.02
N ASN A 205 22.41 -7.08 -0.67
CA ASN A 205 23.12 -7.50 0.53
C ASN A 205 24.64 -7.35 0.38
N ARG A 206 25.21 -7.79 -0.75
CA ARG A 206 26.66 -7.79 -0.97
C ARG A 206 27.24 -6.40 -1.09
N PHE A 207 26.56 -5.50 -1.80
CA PHE A 207 27.03 -4.14 -2.04
C PHE A 207 26.39 -3.12 -1.09
N ASN A 208 25.61 -3.59 -0.11
CA ASN A 208 24.92 -2.74 0.87
C ASN A 208 24.09 -1.63 0.18
N LEU A 209 23.35 -2.00 -0.86
CA LEU A 209 22.60 -1.05 -1.67
C LEU A 209 21.50 -0.39 -0.85
N LYS A 210 21.28 0.89 -1.13
CA LYS A 210 20.09 1.63 -0.69
C LYS A 210 18.99 1.44 -1.73
N VAL A 211 18.02 0.61 -1.42
CA VAL A 211 17.07 0.13 -2.42
C VAL A 211 16.19 1.26 -2.93
N GLU A 212 15.81 2.19 -2.06
CA GLU A 212 15.08 3.42 -2.38
C GLU A 212 15.79 4.29 -3.43
N GLU A 213 17.13 4.29 -3.45
CA GLU A 213 17.91 4.98 -4.49
C GLU A 213 17.91 4.16 -5.78
N VAL A 214 18.20 2.86 -5.69
CA VAL A 214 18.41 1.98 -6.85
C VAL A 214 17.13 1.75 -7.66
N VAL A 215 15.96 1.75 -7.04
CA VAL A 215 14.68 1.62 -7.74
C VAL A 215 14.17 2.94 -8.32
N SER A 216 14.88 4.06 -8.13
CA SER A 216 14.45 5.35 -8.68
C SER A 216 14.49 5.34 -10.22
N PRO A 217 13.51 5.96 -10.91
CA PRO A 217 13.47 5.95 -12.37
C PRO A 217 14.71 6.55 -13.05
N ASN A 218 15.35 7.51 -12.40
CA ASN A 218 16.54 8.22 -12.90
C ASN A 218 17.85 7.72 -12.28
N TRP A 219 17.85 6.63 -11.52
CA TRP A 219 19.04 6.17 -10.81
C TRP A 219 20.22 5.99 -11.76
N PHE A 220 20.02 5.31 -12.89
CA PHE A 220 21.09 4.95 -13.83
C PHE A 220 21.88 6.16 -14.37
N THR A 221 21.19 7.27 -14.65
CA THR A 221 21.78 8.48 -15.24
C THR A 221 22.30 9.47 -14.20
N THR A 222 22.03 9.23 -12.91
CA THR A 222 22.43 10.14 -11.83
C THR A 222 23.82 9.81 -11.34
N GLY A 223 24.67 10.82 -11.12
CA GLY A 223 25.91 10.69 -10.36
C GLY A 223 26.91 9.62 -10.85
N GLY A 224 26.90 9.30 -12.15
CA GLY A 224 27.77 8.26 -12.72
C GLY A 224 27.41 6.83 -12.30
N ASN A 225 26.17 6.58 -11.86
CA ASN A 225 25.72 5.27 -11.39
C ASN A 225 25.88 4.13 -12.41
N TYR A 226 25.90 4.43 -13.72
CA TYR A 226 26.21 3.44 -14.75
C TYR A 226 27.60 2.79 -14.59
N TYR A 227 28.59 3.48 -13.99
CA TYR A 227 29.88 2.88 -13.62
C TYR A 227 29.79 2.01 -12.37
N ARG A 228 28.88 2.32 -11.44
CA ARG A 228 28.64 1.47 -10.27
C ARG A 228 28.06 0.13 -10.71
N LEU A 229 27.16 0.15 -11.69
CA LEU A 229 26.56 -1.04 -12.25
C LEU A 229 27.60 -2.00 -12.86
N SER A 230 28.57 -1.49 -13.62
CA SER A 230 29.65 -2.35 -14.13
C SER A 230 30.52 -2.89 -13.01
N GLY A 231 30.84 -2.07 -12.00
CA GLY A 231 31.52 -2.50 -10.78
C GLY A 231 30.79 -3.61 -10.03
N TRP A 232 29.45 -3.54 -9.94
CA TRP A 232 28.64 -4.61 -9.38
C TRP A 232 28.73 -5.90 -10.19
N GLY A 233 28.67 -5.81 -11.52
CA GLY A 233 28.84 -6.97 -12.41
C GLY A 233 30.16 -7.69 -12.17
N PHE A 234 31.29 -6.99 -12.27
CA PHE A 234 32.62 -7.56 -12.05
C PHE A 234 32.79 -8.10 -10.62
N GLY A 235 32.43 -7.31 -9.61
CA GLY A 235 32.60 -7.69 -8.22
C GLY A 235 31.71 -8.86 -7.79
N MET A 236 30.55 -9.02 -8.41
CA MET A 236 29.65 -10.14 -8.18
C MET A 236 30.12 -11.39 -8.91
N GLN A 237 30.55 -11.30 -10.18
CA GLN A 237 31.06 -12.46 -10.91
C GLN A 237 32.34 -13.02 -10.28
N ALA A 238 33.28 -12.16 -9.89
CA ALA A 238 34.49 -12.58 -9.18
C ALA A 238 34.16 -13.33 -7.87
N TRP A 239 33.11 -12.90 -7.17
CA TRP A 239 32.64 -13.59 -5.98
C TRP A 239 31.98 -14.92 -6.29
N LEU A 240 31.13 -15.00 -7.32
CA LEU A 240 30.50 -16.26 -7.75
C LEU A 240 31.57 -17.30 -8.13
N ASN A 241 32.61 -16.89 -8.86
CA ASN A 241 33.74 -17.74 -9.22
C ASN A 241 34.48 -18.26 -7.99
N ARG A 242 34.69 -17.40 -6.99
CA ARG A 242 35.31 -17.80 -5.71
C ARG A 242 34.43 -18.79 -4.94
N MET A 243 33.12 -18.53 -4.85
CA MET A 243 32.19 -19.42 -4.17
C MET A 243 32.17 -20.81 -4.82
N GLU A 244 32.21 -20.87 -6.15
CA GLU A 244 32.33 -22.13 -6.89
C GLU A 244 33.66 -22.86 -6.58
N ALA A 245 34.79 -22.15 -6.58
CA ALA A 245 36.09 -22.73 -6.24
C ALA A 245 36.17 -23.25 -4.78
N GLU A 246 35.38 -22.66 -3.88
CA GLU A 246 35.25 -23.07 -2.48
C GLU A 246 34.14 -24.12 -2.24
N ASN A 247 33.61 -24.75 -3.30
CA ASN A 247 32.49 -25.72 -3.26
C ASN A 247 31.18 -25.18 -2.67
N ASN A 248 30.99 -23.86 -2.68
CA ASN A 248 29.78 -23.16 -2.23
C ASN A 248 29.02 -22.54 -3.41
N THR A 249 28.88 -23.26 -4.52
CA THR A 249 28.24 -22.76 -5.74
C THR A 249 26.87 -22.14 -5.47
N VAL A 250 26.66 -20.93 -5.98
CA VAL A 250 25.38 -20.21 -5.89
C VAL A 250 24.55 -20.52 -7.13
N TYR A 251 23.31 -20.95 -6.94
CA TYR A 251 22.38 -21.30 -8.00
C TYR A 251 21.27 -20.26 -8.15
N GLU A 252 20.66 -20.21 -9.34
CA GLU A 252 19.39 -19.52 -9.57
C GLU A 252 18.24 -20.25 -8.85
N ALA A 253 17.02 -19.72 -8.94
CA ALA A 253 15.85 -20.23 -8.21
C ALA A 253 15.47 -21.69 -8.55
N ASP A 254 15.92 -22.22 -9.68
CA ASP A 254 15.72 -23.63 -10.07
C ASP A 254 16.61 -24.62 -9.31
N GLY A 255 17.59 -24.13 -8.54
CA GLY A 255 18.52 -24.94 -7.76
C GLY A 255 19.54 -25.73 -8.59
N VAL A 256 19.57 -25.55 -9.91
CA VAL A 256 20.45 -26.32 -10.82
C VAL A 256 21.28 -25.43 -11.73
N THR A 257 20.75 -24.28 -12.15
CA THR A 257 21.47 -23.32 -12.99
C THR A 257 22.41 -22.51 -12.13
N LYS A 258 23.72 -22.58 -12.39
CA LYS A 258 24.71 -21.74 -11.69
C LYS A 258 24.42 -20.26 -11.97
N MET A 259 24.37 -19.46 -10.91
CA MET A 259 24.19 -18.02 -11.06
C MET A 259 25.41 -17.43 -11.76
N LYS A 260 25.15 -16.61 -12.77
CA LYS A 260 26.16 -15.82 -13.50
C LYS A 260 25.65 -14.41 -13.74
N MET A 261 26.60 -13.49 -13.82
CA MET A 261 26.38 -12.12 -14.26
C MET A 261 26.32 -12.04 -15.79
N GLY A 262 26.26 -10.84 -16.34
CA GLY A 262 26.17 -10.66 -17.80
C GLY A 262 27.45 -11.08 -18.54
N ALA A 263 27.34 -11.25 -19.85
CA ALA A 263 28.44 -11.70 -20.71
C ALA A 263 29.67 -10.77 -20.67
N GLY A 264 29.47 -9.48 -20.41
CA GLY A 264 30.54 -8.48 -20.37
C GLY A 264 31.46 -8.57 -19.15
N VAL A 265 31.19 -9.47 -18.21
CA VAL A 265 31.99 -9.63 -16.97
C VAL A 265 32.35 -11.08 -16.66
N GLN A 266 32.11 -12.00 -17.61
CA GLN A 266 32.50 -13.41 -17.46
C GLN A 266 34.00 -13.61 -17.60
#